data_AF-A0A9W5PJ91-F1
#
_entry.id   AF-A0A9W5PJ91-F1
#
_cell.length_a   1.000
_cell.length_b   1.000
_cell.length_c   1.000
_cell.angle_alpha   90.00
_cell.angle_beta   90.00
_cell.angle_gamma   90.00
#
_symmetry.space_group_name_H-M   'P 1'
#
loop_
_entity.id
_entity.type
_entity.pdbx_description
1 polymer ?
#
loop_
_entity_poly.entity_id
_entity_poly.type
_entity_poly.pdbx_seq_one_letter_code
_entity_poly.pdbx_strand_id
1 'polypeptide(L)'
;MRLTPKQQAFCDYYIGIGNATEAAKKAGYSEKTAKDMGSENLAKPHLKSYIEKRMAEKDEERVASQDEILHFLTNVMRGETTEQIPVGQGEGYFELQDKDTYVKDRVKAAELLGKRHMMWTEKKEVSVTVPTFVDDVPVDEDE
;
A
#
# COMPACT_ATOMS: atom_id res chain seq x y z
N MET A 1 12.55 19.75 -20.04
CA MET A 1 12.42 21.15 -19.56
C MET A 1 12.51 21.16 -18.04
N ARG A 2 13.18 22.17 -17.47
CA ARG A 2 13.30 22.34 -16.01
C ARG A 2 12.06 23.05 -15.47
N LEU A 3 11.52 22.60 -14.34
CA LEU A 3 10.39 23.27 -13.68
C LEU A 3 10.81 24.65 -13.19
N THR A 4 9.93 25.64 -13.37
CA THR A 4 10.09 26.94 -12.70
C THR A 4 9.73 26.81 -11.22
N PRO A 5 10.26 27.67 -10.32
CA PRO A 5 9.91 27.65 -8.90
C PRO A 5 8.40 27.71 -8.64
N LYS A 6 7.68 28.46 -9.49
CA LYS A 6 6.23 28.62 -9.42
C LYS A 6 5.47 27.34 -9.79
N GLN A 7 5.93 26.63 -10.83
CA GLN A 7 5.35 25.35 -11.22
C GLN A 7 5.65 24.26 -10.19
N GLN A 8 6.86 24.29 -9.61
CA GLN A 8 7.22 23.37 -8.53
C GLN A 8 6.32 23.57 -7.31
N ALA A 9 6.17 24.82 -6.85
CA ALA A 9 5.25 25.16 -5.75
C ALA A 9 3.81 24.72 -6.04
N PHE A 10 3.33 24.91 -7.28
CA PHE A 10 2.02 24.40 -7.70
C PHE A 10 1.90 22.89 -7.53
N CYS A 11 2.86 22.12 -8.05
CA CYS A 11 2.85 20.68 -7.92
C CYS A 11 2.88 20.23 -6.45
N ASP A 12 3.73 20.84 -5.63
CA ASP A 12 3.85 20.49 -4.22
C ASP A 12 2.56 20.77 -3.43
N TYR A 13 1.91 21.93 -3.66
CA TYR A 13 0.60 22.23 -3.07
C TYR A 13 -0.51 21.32 -3.61
N TYR A 14 -0.48 20.99 -4.90
CA TYR A 14 -1.48 20.11 -5.50
C TYR A 14 -1.44 18.71 -4.89
N ILE A 15 -0.25 18.15 -4.68
CA ILE A 15 -0.07 16.84 -4.02
C ILE A 15 -0.67 16.85 -2.60
N GLY A 16 -0.60 17.97 -1.88
CA GLY A 16 -1.15 18.07 -0.52
C GLY A 16 -2.65 18.34 -0.46
N ILE A 17 -3.20 19.09 -1.42
CA ILE A 17 -4.57 19.64 -1.34
C ILE A 17 -5.56 18.90 -2.27
N GLY A 18 -5.08 18.33 -3.38
CA GLY A 18 -5.92 17.68 -4.39
C GLY A 18 -6.77 18.65 -5.24
N ASN A 19 -6.73 19.95 -4.97
CA ASN A 19 -7.46 20.98 -5.72
C ASN A 19 -6.51 21.86 -6.54
N ALA A 20 -6.67 21.85 -7.86
CA ALA A 20 -5.79 22.57 -8.79
C ALA A 20 -5.90 24.11 -8.66
N THR A 21 -7.10 24.64 -8.48
CA THR A 21 -7.32 26.08 -8.35
C THR A 21 -6.69 26.62 -7.07
N GLU A 22 -6.90 25.93 -5.95
CA GLU A 22 -6.32 26.32 -4.65
C GLU A 22 -4.80 26.15 -4.64
N ALA A 23 -4.28 25.08 -5.26
CA ALA A 23 -2.84 24.91 -5.44
C ALA A 23 -2.22 26.04 -6.28
N ALA A 24 -2.91 26.49 -7.34
CA ALA A 24 -2.45 27.61 -8.16
C ALA A 24 -2.45 28.93 -7.37
N LYS A 25 -3.47 29.21 -6.56
CA LYS A 25 -3.48 30.39 -5.69
C LYS A 25 -2.30 30.39 -4.72
N LYS A 26 -2.08 29.27 -4.02
CA LYS A 26 -0.96 29.13 -3.06
C LYS A 26 0.41 29.18 -3.72
N ALA A 27 0.53 28.71 -4.96
CA ALA A 27 1.74 28.85 -5.77
C ALA A 27 1.97 30.27 -6.31
N GLY A 28 1.10 31.23 -6.00
CA GLY A 28 1.25 32.63 -6.37
C GLY A 28 0.73 32.99 -7.76
N TYR A 29 -0.13 32.17 -8.37
CA TYR A 29 -0.89 32.60 -9.56
C TYR A 29 -2.00 33.58 -9.16
N SER A 30 -2.35 34.49 -10.06
CA SER A 30 -3.40 35.47 -9.80
C SER A 30 -4.73 34.76 -9.56
N GLU A 31 -5.54 35.25 -8.62
CA GLU A 31 -6.83 34.62 -8.31
C GLU A 31 -7.75 34.54 -9.53
N LYS A 32 -7.73 35.58 -10.38
CA LYS A 32 -8.52 35.64 -11.61
C LYS A 32 -8.16 34.54 -12.61
N THR A 33 -6.90 34.12 -12.65
CA THR A 33 -6.39 33.11 -13.59
C THR A 33 -6.12 31.76 -12.94
N ALA A 34 -6.32 31.60 -11.63
CA ALA A 34 -5.89 30.41 -10.89
C ALA A 34 -6.56 29.13 -11.40
N LYS A 35 -7.83 29.21 -11.82
CA LYS A 35 -8.58 28.07 -12.38
C LYS A 35 -7.98 27.60 -13.71
N ASP A 36 -7.71 28.54 -14.61
CA ASP A 36 -7.16 28.24 -15.93
C ASP A 36 -5.72 27.74 -15.81
N MET A 37 -4.89 28.43 -14.99
CA MET A 37 -3.51 28.03 -14.74
C MET A 37 -3.40 26.66 -14.06
N GLY A 38 -4.32 26.33 -13.14
CA GLY A 38 -4.36 25.01 -12.52
C GLY A 38 -4.62 23.91 -13.55
N SER A 39 -5.60 24.12 -14.42
CA SER A 39 -5.94 23.17 -15.50
C SER A 39 -4.80 23.04 -16.52
N GLU A 40 -4.21 24.16 -16.93
CA GLU A 40 -3.08 24.19 -17.86
C GLU A 40 -1.84 23.49 -17.27
N ASN A 41 -1.54 23.72 -15.99
CA ASN A 41 -0.41 23.09 -15.33
C ASN A 41 -0.57 21.57 -15.24
N LEU A 42 -1.78 21.06 -14.99
CA LEU A 42 -2.05 19.61 -14.99
C LEU A 42 -1.98 19.00 -16.39
N ALA A 43 -2.25 19.77 -17.44
CA ALA A 43 -2.13 19.31 -18.82
C ALA A 43 -0.67 19.24 -19.32
N LYS A 44 0.27 19.95 -18.67
CA LYS A 44 1.69 19.94 -19.06
C LYS A 44 2.37 18.61 -18.67
N PRO A 45 2.91 17.83 -19.64
CA PRO A 45 3.47 16.51 -19.35
C PRO A 45 4.58 16.51 -18.29
N HIS A 46 5.49 17.50 -18.34
CA HIS A 46 6.61 17.59 -17.41
C HIS A 46 6.19 17.90 -15.97
N LEU A 47 5.05 18.57 -15.74
CA LEU A 47 4.49 18.79 -14.40
C LEU A 47 3.78 17.54 -13.91
N LYS A 48 3.03 16.87 -14.79
CA LYS A 48 2.40 15.58 -14.48
C LYS A 48 3.44 14.54 -14.05
N SER A 49 4.53 14.40 -14.81
CA SER A 49 5.64 13.51 -14.45
C SER A 49 6.31 13.90 -13.13
N TYR A 50 6.42 15.19 -12.81
CA TYR A 50 6.95 15.62 -11.51
C TYR A 50 6.00 15.25 -10.36
N ILE A 51 4.69 15.45 -10.53
CA ILE A 51 3.68 15.07 -9.55
C ILE A 51 3.71 13.57 -9.31
N GLU A 52 3.68 12.77 -10.38
CA GLU A 52 3.74 11.30 -10.32
C GLU A 52 5.00 10.82 -9.61
N LYS A 53 6.16 11.37 -9.98
CA LYS A 53 7.44 11.06 -9.31
C LYS A 53 7.37 11.38 -7.82
N ARG A 54 6.89 12.57 -7.45
CA ARG A 54 6.87 13.01 -6.05
C ARG A 54 5.85 12.25 -5.21
N MET A 55 4.75 11.79 -5.82
CA MET A 55 3.82 10.87 -5.16
C MET A 55 4.44 9.49 -4.98
N ALA A 56 5.11 8.95 -6.00
CA ALA A 56 5.82 7.67 -5.89
C ALA A 56 6.88 7.71 -4.78
N GLU A 57 7.69 8.77 -4.70
CA GLU A 57 8.67 8.96 -3.61
C GLU A 57 8.01 8.98 -2.22
N LYS A 58 6.86 9.65 -2.09
CA LYS A 58 6.10 9.71 -0.83
C LYS A 58 5.46 8.37 -0.48
N ASP A 59 5.08 7.59 -1.48
CA ASP A 59 4.50 6.27 -1.30
C ASP A 59 5.59 5.26 -0.93
N GLU A 60 6.76 5.32 -1.56
CA GLU A 60 7.96 4.56 -1.17
C GLU A 60 8.39 4.87 0.27
N GLU A 61 8.29 6.13 0.72
CA GLU A 61 8.61 6.51 2.10
C GLU A 61 7.56 6.03 3.12
N ARG A 62 6.30 5.87 2.72
CA ARG A 62 5.18 5.56 3.64
C ARG A 62 4.79 4.09 3.64
N VAL A 63 4.96 3.41 2.51
CA VAL A 63 4.43 2.07 2.26
C VAL A 63 5.58 1.12 1.96
N ALA A 64 5.69 0.07 2.76
CA ALA A 64 6.70 -0.95 2.55
C ALA A 64 6.52 -1.62 1.17
N SER A 65 7.61 -1.69 0.40
CA SER A 65 7.61 -2.38 -0.89
C SER A 65 7.50 -3.90 -0.71
N GLN A 66 7.17 -4.64 -1.77
CA GLN A 66 7.16 -6.11 -1.70
C GLN A 66 8.52 -6.67 -1.31
N ASP A 67 9.61 -6.09 -1.81
CA ASP A 67 10.97 -6.54 -1.51
C ASP A 67 11.36 -6.20 -0.06
N GLU A 68 10.94 -5.05 0.45
CA GLU A 68 11.14 -4.68 1.85
C GLU A 68 10.41 -5.64 2.80
N ILE A 69 9.16 -5.98 2.50
CA ILE A 69 8.39 -6.96 3.28
C ILE A 69 9.12 -8.31 3.28
N LEU A 70 9.65 -8.75 2.13
CA LEU A 70 10.41 -10.00 2.07
C LEU A 70 11.73 -9.96 2.83
N HIS A 71 12.47 -8.87 2.71
CA HIS A 71 13.72 -8.68 3.45
C HIS A 71 13.44 -8.71 4.94
N PHE A 72 12.42 -7.99 5.40
CA PHE A 72 12.00 -8.03 6.80
C PHE A 72 11.65 -9.46 7.26
N LEU A 73 10.79 -10.17 6.54
CA LEU A 73 10.42 -11.56 6.88
C LEU A 73 11.64 -12.49 6.84
N THR A 74 12.58 -12.28 5.92
CA THR A 74 13.81 -13.07 5.82
C THR A 74 14.71 -12.84 7.04
N ASN A 75 14.89 -11.59 7.45
CA ASN A 75 15.69 -11.24 8.62
C ASN A 75 15.08 -11.80 9.90
N VAL A 76 13.75 -11.68 10.06
CA VAL A 76 13.03 -12.32 11.18
C VAL A 76 13.25 -13.83 11.15
N MET A 77 12.98 -14.51 10.03
CA MET A 77 13.18 -15.97 9.91
C MET A 77 14.60 -16.39 10.30
N ARG A 78 15.62 -15.64 9.87
CA ARG A 78 17.04 -15.90 10.16
C ARG A 78 17.45 -15.58 11.60
N GLY A 79 16.64 -14.82 12.35
CA GLY A 79 16.98 -14.34 13.70
C GLY A 79 17.92 -13.14 13.67
N GLU A 80 17.94 -12.38 12.56
CA GLU A 80 18.74 -11.17 12.39
C GLU A 80 18.01 -9.92 12.92
N THR A 81 16.76 -10.07 13.37
CA THR A 81 15.96 -9.02 14.00
C THR A 81 15.83 -9.29 15.49
N THR A 82 15.95 -8.22 16.29
CA THR A 82 15.75 -8.22 17.74
C THR A 82 14.46 -7.51 18.11
N GLU A 83 13.91 -7.85 19.27
CA GLU A 83 12.75 -7.21 19.88
C GLU A 83 13.06 -6.84 21.34
N GLN A 84 12.43 -5.77 21.82
CA GLN A 84 12.56 -5.35 23.21
C GLN A 84 11.64 -6.16 24.10
N ILE A 85 12.24 -6.93 25.00
CA ILE A 85 11.53 -7.81 25.93
C ILE A 85 11.73 -7.29 27.35
N PRO A 86 10.67 -7.15 28.15
CA PRO A 86 10.80 -6.85 29.58
C PRO A 86 11.38 -8.07 30.30
N VAL A 87 12.57 -7.89 30.87
CA VAL A 87 13.27 -8.92 31.65
C VAL A 87 13.26 -8.51 33.12
N GLY A 88 12.81 -9.43 33.98
CA GLY A 88 12.76 -9.20 35.42
C GLY A 88 14.17 -9.18 36.03
N GLN A 89 14.46 -8.15 36.82
CA GLN A 89 15.73 -7.97 37.53
C GLN A 89 15.64 -8.35 39.02
N GLY A 90 14.47 -8.79 39.49
CA GLY A 90 14.17 -9.03 40.90
C GLY A 90 13.34 -7.90 41.52
N GLU A 91 12.77 -8.15 42.69
CA GLU A 91 11.98 -7.18 43.48
C GLU A 91 10.89 -6.41 42.71
N GLY A 92 10.34 -6.99 41.65
CA GLY A 92 9.30 -6.39 40.82
C GLY A 92 9.81 -5.37 39.78
N TYR A 93 11.14 -5.23 39.61
CA TYR A 93 11.73 -4.39 38.57
C TYR A 93 11.86 -5.13 37.24
N PHE A 94 11.59 -4.40 36.16
CA PHE A 94 11.74 -4.86 34.78
C PHE A 94 12.57 -3.86 33.99
N GLU A 95 13.43 -4.39 33.13
CA GLU A 95 14.17 -3.61 32.16
C GLU A 95 13.90 -4.14 30.75
N LEU A 96 13.79 -3.23 29.79
CA LEU A 96 13.68 -3.61 28.38
C LEU A 96 15.07 -4.01 27.88
N GLN A 97 15.19 -5.21 27.35
CA GLN A 97 16.40 -5.72 26.73
C GLN A 97 16.13 -6.11 25.29
N ASP A 98 17.02 -5.74 24.39
CA ASP A 98 17.01 -6.25 23.02
C ASP A 98 17.42 -7.73 23.03
N LYS A 99 16.53 -8.58 22.54
CA LYS A 99 16.76 -10.01 22.42
C LYS A 99 16.34 -10.49 21.04
N ASP A 100 16.93 -11.59 20.60
CA ASP A 100 16.58 -12.23 19.34
C ASP A 100 15.07 -12.52 19.27
N THR A 101 14.51 -12.37 18.07
CA THR A 101 13.12 -12.73 17.79
C THR A 101 12.78 -14.15 18.23
N TYR A 102 11.63 -14.31 18.88
CA TYR A 102 11.21 -15.64 19.37
C TYR A 102 11.05 -16.64 18.22
N VAL A 103 11.40 -17.91 18.47
CA VAL A 103 11.30 -19.00 17.48
C VAL A 103 9.91 -19.10 16.83
N LYS A 104 8.83 -18.86 17.59
CA LYS A 104 7.46 -18.87 17.04
C LYS A 104 7.26 -17.84 15.93
N ASP A 105 7.86 -16.66 16.06
CA ASP A 105 7.73 -15.56 15.10
C ASP A 105 8.60 -15.83 13.88
N ARG A 106 9.75 -16.47 14.09
CA ARG A 106 10.61 -17.00 13.01
C ARG A 106 9.90 -18.09 12.19
N VAL A 107 9.18 -19.00 12.85
CA VAL A 107 8.35 -20.02 12.19
C VAL A 107 7.24 -19.36 11.39
N LYS A 108 6.61 -18.30 11.93
CA LYS A 108 5.58 -17.56 11.21
C LYS A 108 6.14 -16.87 9.96
N ALA A 109 7.31 -16.26 10.06
CA ALA A 109 7.98 -15.65 8.92
C ALA A 109 8.30 -16.70 7.83
N ALA A 110 8.79 -17.89 8.22
CA ALA A 110 9.02 -19.00 7.29
C ALA A 110 7.74 -19.48 6.59
N GLU A 111 6.63 -19.61 7.34
CA GLU A 111 5.31 -19.96 6.77
C GLU A 111 4.87 -18.95 5.70
N LEU A 112 4.97 -17.65 6.00
CA LEU A 112 4.55 -16.59 5.09
C LEU A 112 5.44 -16.52 3.83
N LEU A 113 6.76 -16.57 4.00
CA LEU A 113 7.71 -16.59 2.88
C LEU A 113 7.43 -17.75 1.95
N GLY A 114 7.18 -18.91 2.51
CA GLY A 114 6.99 -20.05 1.68
C GLY A 114 5.58 -20.15 1.09
N LYS A 115 4.53 -19.57 1.70
CA LYS A 115 3.23 -19.38 1.02
C LYS A 115 3.41 -18.62 -0.29
N ARG A 116 4.27 -17.59 -0.32
CA ARG A 116 4.68 -16.90 -1.56
C ARG A 116 5.35 -17.85 -2.56
N HIS A 117 6.16 -18.80 -2.08
CA HIS A 117 6.78 -19.83 -2.91
C HIS A 117 5.89 -21.03 -3.21
N MET A 118 4.61 -21.00 -2.82
CA MET A 118 3.64 -22.07 -3.07
C MET A 118 4.06 -23.45 -2.52
N MET A 119 4.89 -23.52 -1.48
CA MET A 119 5.32 -24.84 -0.93
C MET A 119 4.22 -25.53 -0.09
N TRP A 120 3.11 -24.85 0.20
CA TRP A 120 1.97 -25.34 0.98
C TRP A 120 0.79 -25.51 0.03
N THR A 121 0.10 -26.64 0.14
CA THR A 121 -1.19 -26.84 -0.51
C THR A 121 -2.29 -26.79 0.54
N GLU A 122 -3.22 -25.86 0.42
CA GLU A 122 -4.44 -25.85 1.23
C GLU A 122 -5.49 -26.73 0.55
N LYS A 123 -5.86 -27.84 1.20
CA LYS A 123 -7.02 -28.64 0.77
C LYS A 123 -8.29 -28.01 1.32
N LYS A 124 -9.23 -27.68 0.43
CA LYS A 124 -10.59 -27.26 0.81
C LYS A 124 -11.58 -28.31 0.38
N GLU A 125 -12.37 -28.80 1.32
CA GLU A 125 -13.52 -29.64 1.03
C GLU A 125 -14.72 -28.72 0.78
N VAL A 126 -15.26 -28.77 -0.44
CA VAL A 126 -16.41 -27.94 -0.85
C VAL A 126 -17.56 -28.88 -1.17
N SER A 127 -18.62 -28.85 -0.35
CA SER A 127 -19.88 -29.50 -0.70
C SER A 127 -20.66 -28.58 -1.64
N VAL A 128 -20.74 -28.97 -2.90
CA VAL A 128 -21.57 -28.27 -3.90
C VAL A 128 -22.90 -29.00 -4.00
N THR A 129 -23.98 -28.38 -3.49
CA THR A 129 -25.34 -28.81 -3.81
C THR A 129 -25.67 -28.28 -5.20
N VAL A 130 -25.60 -29.16 -6.20
CA VAL A 130 -26.02 -28.81 -7.57
C VAL A 130 -27.55 -28.84 -7.61
N PRO A 131 -28.24 -27.72 -7.90
CA PRO A 131 -29.68 -27.74 -8.07
C PRO A 131 -30.05 -28.53 -9.32
N THR A 132 -31.01 -29.45 -9.18
CA THR A 132 -31.60 -30.17 -10.31
C THR A 132 -32.66 -29.27 -10.94
N PHE A 133 -32.48 -28.91 -12.21
CA PHE A 133 -33.52 -28.22 -12.98
C PHE A 133 -34.46 -29.27 -13.58
N VAL A 134 -35.72 -29.24 -13.19
CA VAL A 134 -36.79 -30.04 -13.82
C VAL A 134 -37.46 -29.13 -14.84
N ASP A 135 -37.29 -29.43 -16.13
CA ASP A 135 -37.89 -28.70 -17.24
C ASP A 135 -39.14 -29.45 -17.74
N ASP A 136 -40.10 -29.65 -16.84
CA ASP A 136 -41.43 -30.20 -17.18
C ASP A 136 -42.40 -29.04 -17.39
N VAL A 137 -42.16 -28.24 -18.44
CA VAL A 137 -43.18 -27.30 -18.93
C VAL A 137 -44.16 -28.11 -19.77
N PRO A 138 -45.43 -28.30 -19.34
CA PRO A 138 -46.42 -28.94 -20.18
C PRO A 138 -46.57 -28.09 -21.46
N VAL A 139 -46.47 -28.75 -22.61
CA VAL A 139 -46.80 -28.14 -23.89
C VAL A 139 -48.32 -28.02 -23.89
N ASP A 140 -48.85 -26.79 -23.86
CA ASP A 140 -50.28 -26.55 -24.02
C ASP A 140 -50.66 -26.98 -25.46
N GLU A 141 -51.18 -28.20 -25.61
CA GLU A 141 -51.86 -28.67 -26.82
C GLU A 141 -53.30 -28.14 -26.82
N ASP A 142 -53.48 -26.83 -27.01
CA ASP A 142 -54.79 -26.26 -27.35
C ASP A 142 -54.67 -25.44 -28.65
N GLU A 143 -55.09 -26.10 -29.75
CA GLU A 143 -55.57 -25.48 -31.00
C GLU A 143 -56.93 -24.79 -30.80
#